data_AF-A0A6P6K262-F1
#
_entry.id   AF-A0A6P6K262-F1
#
_cell.length_a   1.000
_cell.length_b   1.000
_cell.length_c   1.000
_cell.angle_alpha   90.00
_cell.angle_beta   90.00
_cell.angle_gamma   90.00
#
_symmetry.space_group_name_H-M   'P 1'
#
loop_
_entity.id
_entity.type
_entity.pdbx_description
1 polymer ?
#
loop_
_entity_poly.entity_id
_entity_poly.type
_entity_poly.pdbx_seq_one_letter_code
_entity_poly.pdbx_strand_id
1 'polypeptide(L)'
;MASALLYYFLILIFGIPMHECTAVLRDGKCVIEDPCFDLSMMAKLAKHVSKDVTPEDGEKILLRHNSFDKIRKKKNLHSCVLQKIIDLFQDVLDKTNGTYVQENGEINHHIELVHIMEQLRNCVYKKKDRCKKLYRMSDITTTSSPVILEKKMNPNQLAVLQLQKLKSASERVSDVHIQEKVMDELKTLHLYMQGKGFRKNTND
;
A
#
# COMPACT_ATOMS: atom_id res chain seq x y z
N MET A 1 4.92 -29.90 -51.54
CA MET A 1 4.97 -29.80 -50.07
C MET A 1 5.58 -28.46 -49.70
N ALA A 2 4.74 -27.43 -49.53
CA ALA A 2 5.08 -26.14 -48.95
C ALA A 2 3.79 -25.32 -48.90
N SER A 3 3.24 -25.10 -47.71
CA SER A 3 2.38 -23.98 -47.32
C SER A 3 1.50 -24.40 -46.14
N ALA A 4 2.13 -24.54 -44.97
CA ALA A 4 1.43 -24.69 -43.69
C ALA A 4 2.13 -23.85 -42.59
N LEU A 5 2.90 -22.83 -42.99
CA LEU A 5 3.71 -21.99 -42.10
C LEU A 5 3.34 -20.51 -42.24
N LEU A 6 2.04 -20.20 -42.29
CA LEU A 6 1.55 -18.82 -42.31
C LEU A 6 0.43 -18.55 -41.30
N TYR A 7 0.23 -19.43 -40.31
CA TYR A 7 -0.83 -19.29 -39.30
C TYR A 7 -0.33 -19.27 -37.85
N TYR A 8 0.91 -18.83 -37.61
CA TYR A 8 1.46 -18.76 -36.24
C TYR A 8 1.88 -17.36 -35.76
N PHE A 9 1.61 -16.31 -36.54
CA PHE A 9 2.05 -14.94 -36.24
C PHE A 9 0.92 -13.92 -36.01
N LEU A 10 -0.29 -14.37 -35.66
CA LEU A 10 -1.44 -13.49 -35.40
C LEU A 10 -2.10 -13.72 -34.03
N ILE A 11 -1.31 -13.97 -32.98
CA ILE A 11 -1.76 -13.81 -31.59
C ILE A 11 -0.68 -13.03 -30.82
N LEU A 12 -0.45 -11.78 -31.23
CA LEU A 12 0.52 -10.90 -30.58
C LEU A 12 -0.01 -9.46 -30.51
N ILE A 13 -1.31 -9.27 -30.23
CA ILE A 13 -1.85 -7.95 -29.91
C ILE A 13 -2.91 -8.11 -28.81
N PHE A 14 -2.80 -7.25 -27.77
CA PHE A 14 -3.60 -7.14 -26.55
C PHE A 14 -3.20 -8.01 -25.35
N GLY A 15 -1.89 -8.11 -25.12
CA GLY A 15 -1.34 -8.23 -23.77
C GLY A 15 -1.00 -6.86 -23.17
N ILE A 16 -1.90 -5.87 -23.28
CA ILE A 16 -1.72 -4.64 -22.50
C ILE A 16 -1.99 -5.06 -21.04
N PRO A 17 -1.03 -4.90 -20.11
CA PRO A 17 -1.36 -5.05 -18.71
C PRO A 17 -2.42 -4.00 -18.43
N MET A 18 -3.66 -4.43 -18.25
CA MET A 18 -4.73 -3.55 -17.79
C MET A 18 -4.32 -3.08 -16.41
N HIS A 19 -3.62 -1.96 -16.37
CA HIS A 19 -3.55 -1.11 -15.20
C HIS A 19 -5.01 -0.90 -14.82
N GLU A 20 -5.42 -1.41 -13.66
CA GLU A 20 -6.82 -1.54 -13.24
C GLU A 20 -7.48 -0.15 -13.15
N CYS A 21 -7.83 0.43 -14.29
CA CYS A 21 -8.75 1.54 -14.42
C CYS A 21 -10.12 0.98 -14.08
N THR A 22 -10.53 1.16 -12.83
CA THR A 22 -11.88 0.80 -12.37
C THR A 22 -12.87 1.81 -12.91
N ALA A 23 -13.14 1.72 -14.20
CA ALA A 23 -14.17 2.50 -14.84
C ALA A 23 -15.55 2.04 -14.33
N VAL A 24 -16.38 3.00 -13.94
CA VAL A 24 -17.73 2.77 -13.44
C VAL A 24 -18.70 3.19 -14.54
N LEU A 25 -19.72 2.35 -14.80
CA LEU A 25 -20.78 2.71 -15.74
C LEU A 25 -21.74 3.69 -15.04
N ARG A 26 -21.67 4.98 -15.38
CA ARG A 26 -22.60 6.03 -14.97
C ARG A 26 -23.35 6.49 -16.22
N ASP A 27 -24.68 6.40 -16.23
CA ASP A 27 -25.53 6.81 -17.36
C ASP A 27 -25.13 6.22 -18.72
N GLY A 28 -24.76 4.94 -18.74
CA GLY A 28 -24.34 4.24 -19.96
C GLY A 28 -22.95 4.62 -20.47
N LYS A 29 -22.22 5.51 -19.78
CA LYS A 29 -20.84 5.89 -20.08
C LYS A 29 -19.87 5.29 -19.07
N CYS A 30 -18.74 4.80 -19.58
CA CYS A 30 -17.64 4.28 -18.78
C CYS A 30 -16.83 5.48 -18.25
N VAL A 31 -17.02 5.86 -16.99
CA VAL A 31 -16.32 6.98 -16.36
C VAL A 31 -15.19 6.43 -15.51
N ILE A 32 -13.95 6.88 -15.79
CA ILE A 32 -12.81 6.62 -14.94
C ILE A 32 -12.93 7.58 -13.74
N GLU A 33 -13.19 7.01 -12.56
CA GLU A 33 -13.22 7.78 -11.33
C GLU A 33 -11.79 7.88 -10.78
N ASP A 34 -11.30 9.12 -10.64
CA ASP A 34 -9.99 9.38 -10.06
C ASP A 34 -9.96 8.99 -8.57
N PRO A 35 -8.81 8.53 -8.05
CA PRO A 35 -8.63 8.33 -6.62
C PRO A 35 -8.83 9.64 -5.84
N CYS A 36 -9.25 9.54 -4.57
CA CYS A 36 -9.44 10.70 -3.68
C CYS A 36 -8.17 11.55 -3.47
N PHE A 37 -7.00 11.01 -3.81
CA PHE A 37 -5.72 11.68 -3.73
C PHE A 37 -4.85 11.29 -4.94
N ASP A 38 -4.04 12.23 -5.45
CA ASP A 38 -3.07 11.95 -6.52
C ASP A 38 -1.90 11.12 -5.98
N LEU A 39 -2.03 9.80 -6.10
CA LEU A 39 -1.03 8.84 -5.67
C LEU A 39 0.32 8.98 -6.40
N SER A 40 0.37 9.68 -7.53
CA SER A 40 1.63 9.94 -8.25
C SER A 40 2.52 10.94 -7.52
N MET A 41 1.93 11.90 -6.80
CA MET A 41 2.64 12.87 -5.97
C MET A 41 3.40 12.18 -4.84
N MET A 42 2.76 11.20 -4.20
CA MET A 42 3.38 10.39 -3.15
C MET A 42 4.60 9.61 -3.66
N ALA A 43 4.47 8.95 -4.80
CA ALA A 43 5.56 8.16 -5.38
C ALA A 43 6.79 9.01 -5.74
N LYS A 44 6.57 10.27 -6.17
CA LYS A 44 7.64 11.23 -6.45
C LYS A 44 8.36 11.64 -5.17
N LEU A 45 7.63 12.08 -4.15
CA LEU A 45 8.20 12.55 -2.88
C LEU A 45 8.90 11.43 -2.11
N ALA A 46 8.36 10.21 -2.16
CA ALA A 46 8.98 9.04 -1.55
C ALA A 46 10.39 8.73 -2.09
N LYS A 47 10.69 9.09 -3.35
CA LYS A 47 12.04 8.91 -3.92
C LYS A 47 13.06 9.85 -3.28
N HIS A 48 12.65 11.04 -2.83
CA HIS A 48 13.56 12.03 -2.26
C HIS A 48 13.98 11.74 -0.82
N VAL A 49 13.15 10.98 -0.08
CA VAL A 49 13.38 10.71 1.36
C VAL A 49 13.89 9.30 1.67
N SER A 50 14.03 8.48 0.65
CA SER A 50 14.40 7.08 0.80
C SER A 50 15.85 6.85 0.37
N LYS A 51 16.55 5.98 1.10
CA LYS A 51 17.99 5.72 0.92
C LYS A 51 18.32 4.50 0.05
N ASP A 52 17.32 3.92 -0.64
CA ASP A 52 17.49 2.68 -1.45
C ASP A 52 18.16 1.55 -0.64
N VAL A 53 17.64 1.30 0.56
CA VAL A 53 18.23 0.32 1.48
C VAL A 53 17.98 -1.09 0.95
N THR A 54 19.04 -1.85 0.67
CA THR A 54 18.92 -3.29 0.43
C THR A 54 18.57 -3.98 1.75
N PRO A 55 17.39 -4.61 1.89
CA PRO A 55 17.01 -5.24 3.15
C PRO A 55 17.96 -6.41 3.44
N GLU A 56 18.76 -6.31 4.50
CA GLU A 56 19.73 -7.33 4.92
C GLU A 56 19.10 -8.73 5.11
N ASP A 57 17.80 -8.78 5.42
CA ASP A 57 17.06 -10.02 5.68
C ASP A 57 15.96 -10.33 4.63
N GLY A 58 15.82 -9.50 3.58
CA GLY A 58 14.85 -9.68 2.50
C GLY A 58 13.35 -9.64 2.90
N GLU A 59 13.02 -9.69 4.19
CA GLU A 59 11.66 -9.65 4.70
C GLU A 59 11.10 -8.23 4.58
N LYS A 60 9.97 -8.03 3.91
CA LYS A 60 9.29 -6.72 3.83
C LYS A 60 8.35 -6.52 5.02
N ILE A 61 8.03 -5.30 5.41
CA ILE A 61 6.98 -4.98 6.39
C ILE A 61 5.60 -5.16 5.72
N LEU A 62 5.42 -4.58 4.54
CA LEU A 62 4.23 -4.77 3.73
C LEU A 62 4.24 -6.15 3.06
N LEU A 63 3.04 -6.73 2.88
CA LEU A 63 2.86 -7.97 2.14
C LEU A 63 3.19 -7.75 0.66
N ARG A 64 3.54 -8.83 -0.04
CA ARG A 64 3.71 -8.77 -1.49
C ARG A 64 2.43 -8.28 -2.16
N HIS A 65 2.57 -7.48 -3.21
CA HIS A 65 1.44 -6.88 -3.92
C HIS A 65 0.35 -7.90 -4.31
N ASN A 66 0.74 -9.07 -4.82
CA ASN A 66 -0.18 -10.14 -5.21
C ASN A 66 -0.98 -10.73 -4.02
N SER A 67 -0.38 -10.76 -2.84
CA SER A 67 -1.06 -11.17 -1.62
C SER A 67 -2.00 -10.06 -1.14
N PHE A 68 -1.53 -8.82 -1.14
CA PHE A 68 -2.32 -7.66 -0.73
C PHE A 68 -3.53 -7.41 -1.65
N ASP A 69 -3.45 -7.80 -2.91
CA ASP A 69 -4.58 -7.73 -3.86
C ASP A 69 -5.85 -8.42 -3.34
N LYS A 70 -5.69 -9.54 -2.62
CA LYS A 70 -6.83 -10.22 -1.98
C LYS A 70 -7.50 -9.36 -0.90
N ILE A 71 -6.72 -8.53 -0.19
CA ILE A 71 -7.20 -7.57 0.82
C ILE A 71 -7.89 -6.39 0.12
N ARG A 72 -7.25 -5.78 -0.89
CA ARG A 72 -7.76 -4.55 -1.55
C ARG A 72 -9.11 -4.72 -2.22
N LYS A 73 -9.43 -5.95 -2.64
CA LYS A 73 -10.74 -6.38 -3.17
C LYS A 73 -11.87 -6.39 -2.13
N LYS A 74 -11.56 -6.36 -0.83
CA LYS A 74 -12.54 -6.37 0.27
C LYS A 74 -12.53 -5.02 0.99
N LYS A 75 -13.52 -4.15 0.69
CA LYS A 75 -13.64 -2.78 1.20
C LYS A 75 -13.31 -2.63 2.70
N ASN A 76 -13.94 -3.44 3.56
CA ASN A 76 -13.72 -3.34 5.01
C ASN A 76 -12.28 -3.71 5.41
N LEU A 77 -11.75 -4.83 4.91
CA LEU A 77 -10.39 -5.28 5.25
C LEU A 77 -9.36 -4.27 4.76
N HIS A 78 -9.50 -3.84 3.51
CA HIS A 78 -8.64 -2.86 2.90
C HIS A 78 -8.61 -1.56 3.72
N SER A 79 -9.77 -1.02 4.08
CA SER A 79 -9.85 0.22 4.86
C SER A 79 -9.19 0.09 6.23
N CYS A 80 -9.38 -1.02 6.94
CA CYS A 80 -8.78 -1.23 8.26
C CYS A 80 -7.26 -1.41 8.17
N VAL A 81 -6.79 -2.15 7.17
CA VAL A 81 -5.35 -2.35 6.97
C VAL A 81 -4.68 -1.05 6.55
N LEU A 82 -5.27 -0.27 5.63
CA LEU A 82 -4.73 1.04 5.24
C LEU A 82 -4.60 2.02 6.40
N GLN A 83 -5.56 2.06 7.32
CA GLN A 83 -5.44 2.90 8.52
C GLN A 83 -4.16 2.58 9.30
N LYS A 84 -3.84 1.29 9.46
CA LYS A 84 -2.65 0.86 10.19
C LYS A 84 -1.35 1.00 9.41
N ILE A 85 -1.41 0.90 8.09
CA ILE A 85 -0.27 1.27 7.25
C ILE A 85 0.02 2.76 7.43
N ILE A 86 -0.97 3.63 7.21
CA ILE A 86 -0.78 5.09 7.34
C ILE A 86 -0.31 5.48 8.75
N ASP A 87 -0.87 4.87 9.81
CA ASP A 87 -0.42 5.09 11.19
C ASP A 87 1.09 4.81 11.36
N LEU A 88 1.59 3.67 10.87
CA LEU A 88 3.00 3.30 11.00
C LEU A 88 3.92 4.27 10.25
N PHE A 89 3.57 4.61 9.01
CA PHE A 89 4.37 5.50 8.18
C PHE A 89 4.42 6.91 8.77
N GLN A 90 3.29 7.40 9.29
CA GLN A 90 3.24 8.70 9.96
C GLN A 90 4.09 8.72 11.24
N ASP A 91 4.04 7.67 12.07
CA ASP A 91 4.86 7.57 13.29
C ASP A 91 6.37 7.55 12.98
N VAL A 92 6.79 6.86 11.92
CA VAL A 92 8.20 6.90 11.46
C VAL A 92 8.59 8.28 10.95
N LEU A 93 7.72 8.93 10.18
CA LEU A 93 7.98 10.31 9.75
C LEU A 93 8.15 11.21 10.98
N ASP A 94 7.19 11.25 11.89
CA ASP A 94 7.24 12.12 13.07
C ASP A 94 8.54 11.93 13.89
N LYS A 95 9.03 10.70 14.02
CA LYS A 95 10.30 10.39 14.71
C LYS A 95 11.56 10.78 13.95
N THR A 96 11.52 10.73 12.61
CA THR A 96 12.66 11.04 11.74
C THR A 96 12.73 12.52 11.36
N ASN A 97 11.69 13.31 11.66
CA ASN A 97 11.67 14.75 11.38
C ASN A 97 12.82 15.51 12.07
N GLY A 98 13.27 15.04 13.25
CA GLY A 98 14.38 15.64 13.99
C GLY A 98 15.77 15.35 13.43
N THR A 99 15.93 14.37 12.53
CA THR A 99 17.23 13.93 12.00
C THR A 99 17.57 14.49 10.62
N TYR A 100 16.59 15.04 9.88
CA TYR A 100 16.83 15.72 8.60
C TYR A 100 17.00 17.22 8.86
N VAL A 101 18.23 17.62 9.18
CA VAL A 101 18.61 19.02 9.42
C VAL A 101 18.50 19.82 8.12
N GLN A 102 17.84 20.98 8.20
CA GLN A 102 17.68 21.94 7.11
C GLN A 102 19.03 22.33 6.50
N GLU A 103 19.28 21.93 5.26
CA GLU A 103 20.23 22.63 4.39
C GLU A 103 19.44 23.60 3.50
N ASN A 104 19.56 24.89 3.81
CA ASN A 104 19.38 26.02 2.88
C ASN A 104 18.20 25.98 1.89
N GLY A 105 16.99 26.31 2.35
CA GLY A 105 15.91 26.78 1.49
C GLY A 105 15.27 25.74 0.54
N GLU A 106 15.68 24.47 0.61
CA GLU A 106 14.98 23.38 -0.08
C GLU A 106 13.66 23.03 0.61
N ILE A 107 12.67 22.62 -0.19
CA ILE A 107 11.36 22.16 0.27
C ILE A 107 11.58 21.03 1.27
N ASN A 108 11.05 21.16 2.48
CA ASN A 108 11.09 20.10 3.47
C ASN A 108 10.14 18.97 3.04
N HIS A 109 10.64 18.07 2.19
CA HIS A 109 9.91 16.91 1.67
C HIS A 109 9.37 16.02 2.79
N HIS A 110 9.97 16.07 3.97
CA HIS A 110 9.49 15.34 5.14
C HIS A 110 8.18 15.91 5.68
N ILE A 111 8.11 17.24 5.90
CA ILE A 111 6.87 17.93 6.31
C ILE A 111 5.77 17.73 5.26
N GLU A 112 6.13 17.80 3.97
CA GLU A 112 5.18 17.56 2.89
C GLU A 112 4.62 16.13 2.91
N LEU A 113 5.45 15.13 3.20
CA LEU A 113 5.02 13.75 3.35
C LEU A 113 4.12 13.55 4.58
N VAL A 114 4.39 14.22 5.70
CA VAL A 114 3.50 14.20 6.87
C VAL A 114 2.11 14.72 6.47
N HIS A 115 2.05 15.83 5.74
CA HIS A 115 0.79 16.38 5.26
C HIS A 115 0.07 15.42 4.29
N ILE A 116 0.80 14.78 3.38
CA ILE A 116 0.24 13.78 2.47
C ILE A 116 -0.32 12.58 3.24
N MET A 117 0.36 12.09 4.28
CA MET A 117 -0.16 10.99 5.11
C MET A 117 -1.50 11.34 5.75
N GLU A 118 -1.66 12.58 6.21
CA GLU A 118 -2.93 13.08 6.75
C GLU A 118 -4.03 13.11 5.67
N GLN A 119 -3.71 13.58 4.46
CA GLN A 119 -4.65 13.59 3.34
C GLN A 119 -5.06 12.16 2.94
N LEU A 120 -4.11 11.23 2.84
CA LEU A 120 -4.37 9.81 2.58
C LEU A 120 -5.29 9.21 3.65
N ARG A 121 -5.09 9.54 4.93
CA ARG A 121 -5.93 9.09 6.05
C ARG A 121 -7.39 9.51 5.88
N ASN A 122 -7.64 10.67 5.27
CA ASN A 122 -8.99 11.18 4.99
C ASN A 122 -9.64 10.52 3.77
N CYS A 123 -8.83 9.96 2.87
CA CYS A 123 -9.29 9.16 1.74
C CYS A 123 -9.63 7.71 2.11
N VAL A 124 -9.27 7.21 3.29
CA VAL A 124 -9.68 5.85 3.70
C VAL A 124 -11.12 5.81 4.20
N TYR A 125 -11.91 4.81 3.79
CA TYR A 125 -13.28 4.65 4.30
C TYR A 125 -13.29 4.33 5.80
N LYS A 126 -13.76 5.29 6.60
CA LYS A 126 -13.96 5.12 8.05
C LYS A 126 -15.38 4.58 8.32
N LYS A 127 -15.49 3.42 8.98
CA LYS A 127 -16.75 2.96 9.61
C LYS A 127 -16.48 2.62 11.06
N LYS A 128 -17.24 3.25 11.95
CA LYS A 128 -17.17 3.03 13.41
C LYS A 128 -17.25 1.53 13.71
N ASP A 129 -16.35 1.06 14.57
CA ASP A 129 -16.32 -0.29 15.14
C ASP A 129 -16.00 -1.50 14.23
N ARG A 130 -15.98 -1.34 12.90
CA ARG A 130 -15.74 -2.47 11.98
C ARG A 130 -14.33 -3.06 12.06
N CYS A 131 -13.33 -2.25 12.38
CA CYS A 131 -11.95 -2.71 12.45
C CYS A 131 -11.58 -3.34 13.79
N LYS A 132 -12.36 -3.10 14.86
CA LYS A 132 -12.06 -3.57 16.23
C LYS A 132 -11.88 -5.09 16.30
N LYS A 133 -12.77 -5.85 15.66
CA LYS A 133 -12.68 -7.31 15.63
C LYS A 133 -11.40 -7.77 14.92
N LEU A 134 -11.06 -7.15 13.78
CA LEU A 134 -9.88 -7.51 13.01
C LEU A 134 -8.58 -7.22 13.78
N TYR A 135 -8.49 -6.05 14.42
CA TYR A 135 -7.34 -5.67 15.24
C TYR A 135 -7.15 -6.62 16.44
N ARG A 136 -8.24 -6.99 17.14
CA ARG A 136 -8.17 -7.99 18.22
C ARG A 136 -7.68 -9.35 17.72
N MET A 137 -8.07 -9.77 16.52
CA MET A 137 -7.59 -11.04 15.96
C MET A 137 -6.08 -11.03 15.72
N SER A 138 -5.51 -9.90 15.29
CA SER A 138 -4.04 -9.77 15.17
C SER A 138 -3.31 -9.74 16.50
N ASP A 139 -3.96 -9.32 17.59
CA ASP A 139 -3.36 -9.31 18.92
C ASP A 139 -3.31 -10.71 19.57
N ILE A 140 -4.32 -11.53 19.32
CA ILE A 140 -4.45 -12.87 19.94
C ILE A 140 -3.69 -13.94 19.16
N THR A 141 -3.64 -13.79 17.83
CA THR A 141 -2.96 -14.77 17.00
C THR A 141 -1.47 -14.49 17.07
N THR A 142 -0.73 -15.17 17.93
CA THR A 142 0.74 -15.19 17.86
C THR A 142 1.09 -16.23 16.80
N THR A 143 1.55 -15.80 15.63
CA THR A 143 1.94 -16.75 14.57
C THR A 143 3.30 -17.37 14.91
N SER A 144 3.33 -18.24 15.91
CA SER A 144 4.38 -19.23 16.11
C SER A 144 4.01 -20.52 15.37
N SER A 145 3.74 -20.46 14.06
CA SER A 145 3.51 -21.69 13.28
C SER A 145 3.49 -21.45 11.77
N PRO A 146 3.71 -22.52 11.00
CA PRO A 146 4.74 -22.65 9.98
C PRO A 146 4.58 -21.66 8.83
N VAL A 147 5.59 -21.55 7.97
CA VAL A 147 5.57 -20.76 6.72
C VAL A 147 4.39 -21.19 5.83
N ILE A 148 3.18 -20.75 6.15
CA ILE A 148 2.03 -20.82 5.26
C ILE A 148 2.34 -19.79 4.20
N LEU A 149 2.73 -20.27 3.03
CA LEU A 149 2.98 -19.44 1.87
C LEU A 149 1.79 -18.49 1.68
N GLU A 150 2.01 -17.17 1.70
CA GLU A 150 0.97 -16.13 1.60
C GLU A 150 -0.06 -16.42 0.49
N LYS A 151 0.40 -17.06 -0.60
CA LYS A 151 -0.41 -17.50 -1.73
C LYS A 151 -1.62 -18.35 -1.34
N LYS A 152 -1.51 -19.20 -0.31
CA LYS A 152 -2.59 -20.09 0.17
C LYS A 152 -3.52 -19.43 1.18
N MET A 153 -3.13 -18.28 1.75
CA MET A 153 -3.95 -17.58 2.74
C MET A 153 -5.17 -16.91 2.11
N ASN A 154 -6.27 -16.90 2.85
CA ASN A 154 -7.48 -16.16 2.51
C ASN A 154 -7.33 -14.66 2.86
N PRO A 155 -8.23 -13.77 2.39
CA PRO A 155 -8.12 -12.32 2.63
C PRO A 155 -8.07 -11.92 4.12
N ASN A 156 -8.79 -12.63 5.00
CA ASN A 156 -8.78 -12.32 6.44
C ASN A 156 -7.45 -12.72 7.08
N GLN A 157 -6.92 -13.89 6.73
CA GLN A 157 -5.60 -14.35 7.19
C GLN A 157 -4.50 -13.38 6.75
N LEU A 158 -4.55 -12.92 5.50
CA LEU A 158 -3.59 -11.94 4.99
C LEU A 158 -3.74 -10.58 5.69
N ALA A 159 -4.96 -10.13 5.97
CA ALA A 159 -5.18 -8.89 6.71
C ALA A 159 -4.62 -8.99 8.14
N VAL A 160 -4.83 -10.12 8.83
CA VAL A 160 -4.25 -10.39 10.15
C VAL A 160 -2.72 -10.42 10.09
N LEU A 161 -2.15 -11.13 9.12
CA LEU A 161 -0.69 -11.19 8.91
C LEU A 161 -0.09 -9.80 8.67
N GLN A 162 -0.71 -9.00 7.79
CA GLN A 162 -0.26 -7.63 7.55
C GLN A 162 -0.29 -6.79 8.83
N LEU A 163 -1.36 -6.90 9.63
CA LEU A 163 -1.49 -6.16 10.89
C LEU A 163 -0.45 -6.58 11.93
N GLN A 164 -0.11 -7.87 12.00
CA GLN A 164 0.96 -8.36 12.87
C GLN A 164 2.33 -7.79 12.47
N LYS A 165 2.64 -7.78 11.16
CA LYS A 165 3.88 -7.20 10.64
C LYS A 165 3.98 -5.70 10.95
N LEU A 166 2.88 -4.97 10.77
CA LEU A 166 2.79 -3.54 11.13
C LEU A 166 2.97 -3.31 12.63
N LYS A 167 2.36 -4.16 13.47
CA LYS A 167 2.51 -4.08 14.93
C LYS A 167 3.95 -4.32 15.36
N SER A 168 4.58 -5.37 14.85
CA SER A 168 5.99 -5.68 15.14
C SER A 168 6.94 -4.57 14.70
N ALA A 169 6.64 -3.88 13.59
CA ALA A 169 7.39 -2.70 13.16
C ALA A 169 7.13 -1.50 14.09
N SER A 170 5.88 -1.25 14.46
CA SER A 170 5.50 -0.15 15.37
C SER A 170 6.12 -0.29 16.77
N GLU A 171 6.18 -1.50 17.32
CA GLU A 171 6.83 -1.79 18.61
C GLU A 171 8.35 -1.51 18.57
N ARG A 172 8.95 -1.54 17.39
CA ARG A 172 10.37 -1.29 17.13
C ARG A 172 10.62 -0.01 16.35
N VAL A 173 9.66 0.92 16.33
CA VAL A 173 9.73 2.13 15.51
C VAL A 173 10.89 3.06 15.88
N SER A 174 11.47 2.91 17.08
CA SER A 174 12.67 3.65 17.50
C SER A 174 13.98 3.06 16.96
N ASP A 175 13.95 1.85 16.40
CA ASP A 175 15.09 1.22 15.73
C ASP A 175 15.32 1.88 14.37
N VAL A 176 16.53 2.41 14.16
CA VAL A 176 16.91 3.10 12.93
C VAL A 176 16.74 2.20 11.70
N HIS A 177 17.03 0.90 11.81
CA HIS A 177 16.87 -0.02 10.67
C HIS A 177 15.39 -0.20 10.30
N ILE A 178 14.49 -0.19 11.29
CA ILE A 178 13.04 -0.25 11.04
C ILE A 178 12.57 1.05 10.40
N GLN A 179 13.04 2.21 10.89
CA GLN A 179 12.71 3.50 10.30
C GLN A 179 13.14 3.57 8.83
N GLU A 180 14.40 3.24 8.54
CA GLU A 180 14.93 3.27 7.17
C GLU A 180 14.17 2.31 6.24
N LYS A 181 13.80 1.13 6.74
CA LYS A 181 13.00 0.15 6.00
C LYS A 181 11.58 0.64 5.70
N VAL A 182 10.91 1.26 6.67
CA VAL A 182 9.60 1.88 6.43
C VAL A 182 9.73 3.00 5.40
N MET A 183 10.75 3.86 5.53
CA MET A 183 11.02 4.93 4.57
C MET A 183 11.33 4.42 3.16
N ASP A 184 11.98 3.26 3.02
CA ASP A 184 12.18 2.62 1.72
C ASP A 184 10.88 2.08 1.11
N GLU A 185 10.05 1.40 1.90
CA GLU A 185 8.77 0.88 1.42
C GLU A 185 7.77 1.98 1.04
N LEU A 186 7.99 3.23 1.47
CA LEU A 186 7.21 4.41 1.11
C LEU A 186 7.08 4.59 -0.40
N LYS A 187 8.14 4.25 -1.16
CA LYS A 187 8.15 4.29 -2.63
C LYS A 187 7.01 3.49 -3.25
N THR A 188 6.65 2.40 -2.60
CA THR A 188 5.64 1.46 -3.08
C THR A 188 4.28 1.64 -2.44
N LEU A 189 4.15 2.54 -1.46
CA LEU A 189 2.93 2.71 -0.66
C LEU A 189 1.70 3.04 -1.53
N HIS A 190 1.90 3.80 -2.61
CA HIS A 190 0.84 4.11 -3.58
C HIS A 190 0.14 2.87 -4.15
N LEU A 191 0.85 1.75 -4.32
CA LEU A 191 0.30 0.48 -4.83
C LEU A 191 -0.70 -0.17 -3.85
N TYR A 192 -0.56 0.13 -2.56
CA TYR A 192 -1.43 -0.39 -1.51
C TYR A 192 -2.68 0.44 -1.34
N MET A 193 -2.64 1.74 -1.70
CA MET A 193 -3.81 2.64 -1.61
C MET A 193 -4.89 2.29 -2.61
N GLN A 194 -4.52 1.80 -3.80
CA GLN A 194 -5.50 1.49 -4.85
C GLN A 194 -6.39 0.31 -4.45
N GLY A 195 -7.70 0.55 -4.32
CA GLY A 195 -8.69 -0.51 -4.10
C GLY A 195 -9.95 -0.04 -3.36
N LYS A 196 -10.82 -1.00 -3.00
CA LYS A 196 -12.21 -0.68 -2.56
C LYS A 196 -12.32 0.04 -1.20
N GLY A 197 -11.25 0.06 -0.41
CA GLY A 197 -11.18 0.67 0.92
C GLY A 197 -10.67 2.11 0.90
N PHE A 198 -10.18 2.56 -0.25
CA PHE A 198 -9.79 3.94 -0.51
C PHE A 198 -10.88 4.62 -1.31
N ARG A 199 -11.21 5.85 -0.95
CA ARG A 199 -12.23 6.66 -1.60
C ARG A 199 -11.73 7.08 -2.97
N LYS A 200 -12.69 7.30 -3.85
CA LYS A 200 -12.49 7.94 -5.13
C LYS A 200 -13.05 9.34 -5.05
N ASN A 201 -12.56 10.24 -5.90
CA ASN A 201 -13.10 11.57 -6.03
C ASN A 201 -14.50 11.43 -6.64
N THR A 202 -15.52 11.53 -5.81
CA THR A 202 -16.90 11.72 -6.29
C THR A 202 -17.02 13.21 -6.60
N ASN A 203 -16.70 13.60 -7.83
CA ASN A 203 -17.22 14.84 -8.37
C ASN A 203 -18.73 14.60 -8.58
N ASP A 204 -19.53 15.02 -7.61
CA ASP A 204 -20.94 15.33 -7.81
C ASP A 204 -21.06 16.86 -7.82
#